data_AF-A0A0G1N3R8-F1
#
_entry.id   AF-A0A0G1N3R8-F1
#
_cell.length_a   1.000
_cell.length_b   1.000
_cell.length_c   1.000
_cell.angle_alpha   90.00
_cell.angle_beta   90.00
_cell.angle_gamma   90.00
#
_symmetry.space_group_name_H-M   'P 1'
#
loop_
_entity.id
_entity.type
_entity.pdbx_description
1 polymer ?
#
loop_
_entity_poly.entity_id
_entity_poly.type
_entity_poly.pdbx_seq_one_letter_code
_entity_poly.pdbx_strand_id
1 'polypeptide(L)' 'MLNQGLFKNSFRHLSPMYFLYILQCQDKSLYTGITNNLERRFLEHKNKK' A
#
# COMPACT_ATOMS: atom_id res chain seq x y z
N MET A 1 41.71 0.42 1.61
CA MET A 1 41.46 1.23 0.40
C MET A 1 40.07 0.88 -0.11
N LEU A 2 39.14 1.82 0.00
CA LEU A 2 37.73 1.66 -0.40
C LEU A 2 37.61 1.82 -1.92
N ASN A 3 36.88 0.93 -2.59
CA ASN A 3 36.00 1.35 -3.67
C ASN A 3 34.93 0.29 -3.96
N GLN A 4 33.84 0.35 -3.20
CA GLN A 4 32.57 -0.23 -3.61
C GLN A 4 32.08 0.61 -4.79
N GLY A 5 32.09 0.03 -5.99
CA GLY A 5 31.65 0.68 -7.23
C GLY A 5 30.17 1.05 -7.18
N LEU A 6 29.92 2.29 -6.80
CA LEU A 6 28.65 3.00 -6.94
C LEU A 6 28.42 3.36 -8.40
N PHE A 7 27.48 2.67 -9.04
CA PHE A 7 26.67 3.25 -10.12
C PHE A 7 25.19 3.05 -9.76
N LYS A 8 24.76 3.69 -8.66
CA LYS A 8 23.35 3.90 -8.35
C LYS A 8 22.82 4.97 -9.31
N ASN A 9 22.59 4.61 -10.58
CA ASN A 9 22.01 5.52 -11.55
C ASN A 9 20.53 5.77 -11.22
N SER A 10 20.25 7.05 -11.01
CA SER A 10 18.96 7.71 -10.95
C SER A 10 18.08 7.34 -9.76
N PHE A 11 17.81 8.33 -8.89
CA PHE A 11 16.63 8.36 -8.04
C PHE A 11 15.41 8.02 -8.89
N ARG A 12 14.99 6.75 -8.91
CA ARG A 12 13.62 6.42 -9.29
C ARG A 12 12.77 7.10 -8.23
N HIS A 13 12.02 8.12 -8.62
CA HIS A 13 10.91 8.58 -7.80
C HIS A 13 9.92 7.41 -7.78
N LEU A 14 10.08 6.51 -6.82
CA LEU A 14 9.16 5.40 -6.60
C LEU A 14 7.91 6.04 -6.04
N SER A 15 7.01 6.46 -6.92
CA SER A 15 5.67 6.84 -6.49
C SER A 15 5.07 5.62 -5.78
N PRO A 16 4.56 5.78 -4.54
CA PRO A 16 3.93 4.67 -3.87
C PRO A 16 2.73 4.21 -4.69
N MET A 17 2.66 2.91 -4.96
CA MET A 17 1.53 2.31 -5.66
C MET A 17 0.30 2.40 -4.76
N TYR A 18 -0.77 2.99 -5.27
CA TYR A 18 -2.07 3.04 -4.60
C TYR A 18 -3.05 2.10 -5.30
N PHE A 19 -3.91 1.50 -4.50
CA PHE A 19 -4.98 0.61 -4.92
C PHE A 19 -6.32 1.26 -4.59
N LEU A 20 -7.22 1.32 -5.58
CA LEU A 20 -8.64 1.46 -5.35
C LEU A 20 -9.22 0.06 -5.07
N TYR A 21 -10.01 -0.07 -4.01
CA TYR A 21 -10.58 -1.36 -3.61
C TYR A 21 -12.07 -1.25 -3.27
N ILE A 22 -12.75 -2.38 -3.38
CA ILE A 22 -14.11 -2.60 -2.87
C ILE A 22 -14.02 -3.70 -1.81
N LEU A 23 -14.53 -3.43 -0.61
CA LEU A 23 -14.62 -4.36 0.51
C LEU A 23 -16.09 -4.76 0.69
N GLN A 24 -16.36 -6.05 0.81
CA GLN A 24 -17.68 -6.56 1.19
C GLN A 24 -17.71 -6.87 2.70
N CYS A 25 -18.64 -6.28 3.41
CA CYS A 25 -18.89 -6.52 4.83
C CYS A 25 -19.80 -7.75 5.02
N GLN A 26 -19.84 -8.26 6.26
CA GLN A 26 -20.67 -9.42 6.60
C GLN A 26 -22.17 -9.18 6.38
N ASP A 27 -22.64 -7.93 6.52
CA ASP A 27 -24.01 -7.50 6.25
C ASP A 27 -24.31 -7.29 4.75
N LYS A 28 -23.37 -7.69 3.87
CA LYS A 28 -23.40 -7.50 2.41
C LYS A 28 -23.28 -6.04 1.95
N SER A 29 -23.04 -5.09 2.86
CA SER A 29 -22.70 -3.73 2.46
C SER A 29 -21.36 -3.69 1.73
N LEU A 30 -21.21 -2.73 0.82
CA LEU A 30 -19.98 -2.52 0.06
C LEU A 30 -19.34 -1.20 0.48
N TYR A 31 -18.05 -1.24 0.77
CA TYR A 31 -17.24 -0.06 1.07
C TYR A 31 -16.18 0.12 0.00
N THR A 32 -15.95 1.36 -0.43
CA THR A 32 -14.88 1.69 -1.38
C THR A 32 -13.81 2.52 -0.69
N GLY A 33 -12.55 2.31 -1.07
CA GLY A 33 -11.44 3.07 -0.49
C GLY A 33 -10.17 3.00 -1.32
N ILE A 34 -9.21 3.83 -0.93
CA ILE A 34 -7.87 3.87 -1.52
C ILE A 34 -6.79 3.61 -0.46
N THR A 35 -5.74 2.87 -0.82
CA THR A 35 -4.58 2.64 0.07
C THR A 35 -3.34 2.22 -0.69
N ASN A 36 -2.16 2.44 -0.11
CA ASN A 36 -0.90 1.85 -0.56
C ASN A 36 -0.53 0.56 0.20
N ASN A 37 -1.36 0.16 1.17
CA ASN A 37 -1.18 -1.06 1.97
C ASN A 37 -2.56 -1.67 2.29
N LEU A 38 -2.92 -2.75 1.59
CA LEU A 38 -4.22 -3.41 1.70
C LEU A 38 -4.37 -4.19 3.01
N GLU A 39 -3.34 -4.92 3.44
CA GLU A 39 -3.37 -5.72 4.67
C GLU A 39 -3.64 -4.86 5.91
N ARG A 40 -2.90 -3.75 6.04
CA ARG A 40 -3.11 -2.79 7.12
C ARG A 40 -4.53 -2.24 7.13
N ARG A 41 -5.04 -1.80 5.96
CA ARG A 41 -6.40 -1.25 5.82
C ARG A 41 -7.47 -2.28 6.17
N PHE A 42 -7.31 -3.53 5.73
CA PHE A 42 -8.25 -4.59 6.03
C PHE A 42 -8.34 -4.84 7.54
N LEU A 43 -7.20 -4.88 8.24
CA LEU A 43 -7.17 -5.06 9.69
C LEU A 43 -7.77 -3.87 10.46
N GLU A 44 -7.60 -2.64 9.99
CA GLU A 44 -8.24 -1.44 10.56
C GLU A 44 -9.77 -1.55 10.49
N HIS A 45 -10.31 -1.86 9.30
CA HIS A 45 -11.76 -2.05 9.10
C HIS A 45 -12.33 -3.23 9.90
N LYS A 46 -11.60 -4.35 9.98
CA LYS A 46 -12.02 -5.54 10.73
C LYS A 46 -12.14 -5.27 12.23
N ASN A 47 -11.27 -4.43 12.79
CA ASN A 47 -11.18 -4.19 14.23
C ASN A 47 -11.94 -2.92 14.69
N LYS A 48 -12.82 -2.36 13.85
CA LYS A 48 -13.61 -1.13 14.13
C LYS A 48 -12.77 0.07 14.59
N LYS A 49 -11.54 0.23 14.08
CA LYS A 49 -10.76 1.46 14.27
C LYS A 49 -11.02 2.46 13.17
#